data_AF-A0A9Q2FRG6-F1
#
_entry.id   AF-A0A9Q2FRG6-F1
#
_cell.length_a   1.000
_cell.length_b   1.000
_cell.length_c   1.000
_cell.angle_alpha   90.00
_cell.angle_beta   90.00
_cell.angle_gamma   90.00
#
_symmetry.space_group_name_H-M   'P 1'
#
loop_
_entity.id
_entity.type
_entity.pdbx_description
1 polymer ?
#
loop_
_entity_poly.entity_id
_entity_poly.type
_entity_poly.pdbx_seq_one_letter_code
_entity_poly.pdbx_strand_id
1 'polypeptide(L)'
;PRLFFIAVRNDLVPFGSNDKPNSPWHTSSLRKAYEALPSDLMESWVWWDMPIPPKRQTRFADLIEDEPTGVQWHTTAETRALLSMMSDVNLAKVETAKAAGVRMVGGLYKRTRFQHGIKIQRAEVRFDDIAGCLRTPAGGSSRQLILVVDGKKIKSRLISTRETARLMGLSDNYYLPSTYNEAYHLTGDGVAVPVVRHITKNIIEPVVDFSRANNLVEFPKKSRKELSQKIRSRK
;
A
#
# COMPACT_ATOMS: atom_id res chain seq x y z
N PRO A 1 -9.36 1.39 -6.42
CA PRO A 1 -9.47 0.08 -5.74
C PRO A 1 -8.30 -0.79 -6.22
N ARG A 2 -7.70 -1.60 -5.35
CA ARG A 2 -6.74 -2.65 -5.77
C ARG A 2 -7.52 -3.94 -6.00
N LEU A 3 -7.17 -4.70 -7.03
CA LEU A 3 -7.81 -5.96 -7.40
C LEU A 3 -6.77 -7.07 -7.34
N PHE A 4 -7.12 -8.21 -6.75
CA PHE A 4 -6.29 -9.40 -6.70
C PHE A 4 -7.01 -10.52 -7.47
N PHE A 5 -6.31 -11.11 -8.44
CA PHE A 5 -6.75 -12.33 -9.09
C PHE A 5 -5.99 -13.50 -8.48
N ILE A 6 -6.73 -14.49 -8.00
CA ILE A 6 -6.19 -15.73 -7.46
C ILE A 6 -6.71 -16.85 -8.33
N ALA A 7 -5.80 -17.54 -9.01
CA ALA A 7 -6.12 -18.68 -9.85
C ALA A 7 -5.54 -19.94 -9.22
N VAL A 8 -6.28 -21.03 -9.32
CA VAL A 8 -5.87 -22.37 -8.89
C VAL A 8 -6.03 -23.31 -10.07
N ARG A 9 -5.30 -24.43 -10.07
CA ARG A 9 -5.45 -25.47 -11.08
C ARG A 9 -6.82 -26.14 -10.92
N ASN A 10 -7.49 -26.52 -12.01
CA ASN A 10 -8.90 -26.97 -11.99
C ASN A 10 -9.14 -28.27 -11.20
N ASP A 11 -8.10 -29.07 -10.97
CA ASP A 11 -8.15 -30.28 -10.15
C ASP A 11 -7.97 -30.01 -8.64
N LEU A 12 -7.67 -28.76 -8.27
CA LEU A 12 -7.66 -28.30 -6.88
C LEU A 12 -9.05 -27.76 -6.54
N VAL A 13 -9.66 -28.30 -5.50
CA VAL A 13 -10.94 -27.81 -5.01
C VAL A 13 -10.73 -26.41 -4.41
N PRO A 14 -11.47 -25.38 -4.85
CA PRO A 14 -11.42 -24.08 -4.22
C PRO A 14 -11.86 -24.20 -2.75
N PHE A 15 -10.96 -23.90 -1.82
CA PHE A 15 -11.32 -23.80 -0.41
C PHE A 15 -11.75 -22.37 -0.08
N GLY A 16 -12.85 -22.22 0.66
CA GLY A 16 -13.34 -20.90 1.06
C GLY A 16 -13.93 -20.10 -0.10
N SER A 17 -14.58 -20.74 -1.06
CA SER A 17 -15.37 -20.05 -2.09
C SER A 17 -16.86 -20.02 -1.73
N ASN A 18 -17.58 -19.06 -2.29
CA ASN A 18 -19.04 -18.99 -2.25
C ASN A 18 -19.64 -19.29 -3.63
N ASP A 19 -20.90 -19.73 -3.66
CA ASP A 19 -21.64 -19.89 -4.92
C ASP A 19 -21.95 -18.56 -5.60
N LYS A 20 -21.95 -17.46 -4.83
CA LYS A 20 -22.37 -16.13 -5.27
C LYS A 20 -21.42 -15.05 -4.76
N PRO A 21 -21.30 -13.92 -5.48
CA PRO A 21 -20.50 -12.80 -5.02
C PRO A 21 -21.06 -12.21 -3.72
N ASN A 22 -20.22 -12.11 -2.70
CA ASN A 22 -20.54 -11.52 -1.40
C ASN A 22 -19.80 -10.20 -1.12
N SER A 23 -20.33 -9.40 -0.19
CA SER A 23 -19.64 -8.22 0.34
C SER A 23 -18.78 -8.62 1.55
N PRO A 24 -17.62 -7.99 1.80
CA PRO A 24 -17.08 -6.82 1.10
C PRO A 24 -16.18 -7.15 -0.12
N TRP A 25 -15.94 -8.43 -0.41
CA TRP A 25 -14.93 -8.86 -1.39
C TRP A 25 -15.31 -8.60 -2.84
N HIS A 26 -16.59 -8.74 -3.17
CA HIS A 26 -17.08 -8.69 -4.54
C HIS A 26 -17.87 -7.41 -4.80
N THR A 27 -17.14 -6.35 -5.15
CA THR A 27 -17.73 -5.03 -5.45
C THR A 27 -18.70 -5.07 -6.64
N SER A 28 -19.61 -4.09 -6.72
CA SER A 28 -20.51 -3.94 -7.87
C SER A 28 -19.77 -3.83 -9.21
N SER A 29 -18.63 -3.15 -9.24
CA SER A 29 -17.80 -3.07 -10.45
C SER A 29 -17.23 -4.43 -10.88
N LEU A 30 -16.80 -5.27 -9.92
CA LEU A 30 -16.32 -6.62 -10.23
C LEU A 30 -17.46 -7.51 -10.75
N ARG A 31 -18.66 -7.42 -10.14
CA ARG A 31 -19.84 -8.17 -10.59
C ARG A 31 -20.22 -7.82 -12.04
N LYS A 32 -20.25 -6.53 -12.39
CA LYS A 32 -20.50 -6.08 -13.76
C LYS A 32 -19.43 -6.59 -14.75
N ALA A 33 -18.17 -6.65 -14.32
CA ALA A 33 -17.10 -7.19 -15.16
C ALA A 33 -17.27 -8.71 -15.38
N TYR A 34 -17.67 -9.45 -14.34
CA TYR A 34 -17.99 -10.87 -14.44
C TYR A 34 -19.16 -11.15 -15.38
N GLU A 35 -20.23 -10.35 -15.30
CA GLU A 35 -21.41 -10.47 -16.19
C GLU A 35 -21.08 -10.24 -17.68
N ALA A 36 -19.95 -9.59 -17.97
CA ALA A 36 -19.47 -9.34 -19.33
C ALA A 36 -18.46 -10.39 -19.82
N LEU A 37 -18.15 -11.43 -19.02
CA LEU A 37 -17.21 -12.47 -19.41
C LEU A 37 -17.85 -13.46 -20.41
N PRO A 38 -17.05 -14.02 -21.33
CA PRO A 38 -17.41 -15.24 -22.06
C PRO A 38 -17.83 -16.38 -21.13
N SER A 39 -18.73 -17.24 -21.59
CA SER A 39 -19.34 -18.31 -20.78
C SER A 39 -18.31 -19.31 -20.23
N ASP A 40 -17.28 -19.64 -21.00
CA ASP A 40 -16.18 -20.53 -20.60
C ASP A 40 -15.39 -19.97 -19.41
N LEU A 41 -15.20 -18.65 -19.36
CA LEU A 41 -14.54 -17.99 -18.23
C LEU A 41 -15.46 -17.87 -17.01
N MET A 42 -16.77 -17.71 -17.22
CA MET A 42 -17.74 -17.71 -16.13
C MET A 42 -17.83 -19.08 -15.43
N GLU A 43 -17.79 -20.17 -16.20
CA GLU A 43 -17.81 -21.54 -15.68
C GLU A 43 -16.59 -21.87 -14.81
N SER A 44 -15.44 -21.27 -15.13
CA SER A 44 -14.19 -21.45 -14.38
C SER A 44 -14.03 -20.44 -13.22
N TRP A 45 -15.00 -19.55 -13.01
CA TRP A 45 -14.88 -18.47 -12.05
C TRP A 45 -15.11 -18.94 -10.62
N VAL A 46 -14.27 -18.46 -9.70
CA VAL A 46 -14.38 -18.74 -8.26
C VAL A 46 -14.64 -17.45 -7.51
N TRP A 47 -15.75 -17.39 -6.77
CA TRP A 47 -16.02 -16.30 -5.82
C TRP A 47 -15.32 -16.57 -4.50
N TRP A 48 -14.03 -16.21 -4.42
CA TRP A 48 -13.22 -16.37 -3.21
C TRP A 48 -13.80 -15.60 -2.03
N ASP A 49 -13.87 -16.27 -0.88
CA ASP A 49 -14.26 -15.69 0.38
C ASP A 49 -13.14 -15.80 1.40
N MET A 50 -13.12 -14.85 2.33
CA MET A 50 -12.20 -14.88 3.45
C MET A 50 -12.76 -14.06 4.61
N PRO A 51 -12.34 -14.34 5.86
CA PRO A 51 -12.73 -13.53 7.01
C PRO A 51 -12.35 -12.06 6.82
N ILE A 52 -13.15 -11.14 7.34
CA ILE A 52 -12.80 -9.72 7.36
C ILE A 52 -11.56 -9.54 8.25
N PRO A 53 -10.47 -8.90 7.76
CA PRO A 53 -9.28 -8.68 8.57
C PRO A 53 -9.61 -7.78 9.76
N PRO A 54 -8.88 -7.93 10.88
CA PRO A 54 -9.09 -7.08 12.05
C PRO A 54 -8.88 -5.61 11.68
N LYS A 55 -9.58 -4.73 12.40
CA LYS A 55 -9.40 -3.29 12.23
C LYS A 55 -7.95 -2.91 12.55
N ARG A 56 -7.39 -2.02 11.71
CA ARG A 56 -6.06 -1.44 11.94
C ARG A 56 -6.03 -0.71 13.28
N GLN A 57 -4.99 -0.94 14.07
CA GLN A 57 -4.77 -0.27 15.36
C GLN A 57 -3.74 0.86 15.27
N THR A 58 -2.86 0.83 14.27
CA THR A 58 -1.84 1.85 14.05
C THR A 58 -2.39 3.06 13.31
N ARG A 59 -2.02 4.26 13.74
CA ARG A 59 -2.30 5.51 13.02
C ARG A 59 -1.16 5.84 12.07
N PHE A 60 -1.44 6.65 11.06
CA PHE A 60 -0.40 7.15 10.16
C PHE A 60 0.67 7.93 10.93
N ALA A 61 0.28 8.69 11.96
CA ALA A 61 1.21 9.41 12.82
C ALA A 61 2.21 8.49 13.56
N ASP A 62 1.80 7.27 13.90
CA ASP A 62 2.64 6.31 14.63
C ASP A 62 3.74 5.71 13.74
N LEU A 63 3.64 5.87 12.42
CA LEU A 63 4.63 5.38 11.46
C LEU A 63 5.74 6.40 11.17
N ILE A 64 5.54 7.67 11.56
CA ILE A 64 6.41 8.79 11.18
C ILE A 64 7.54 9.02 12.19
N GLU A 65 8.77 9.02 11.68
CA GLU A 65 10.02 9.29 12.36
C GLU A 65 10.20 10.79 12.62
N ASP A 66 10.60 11.14 13.83
CA ASP A 66 11.00 12.51 14.15
C ASP A 66 12.41 12.82 13.60
N GLU A 67 13.29 11.83 13.56
CA GLU A 67 14.66 11.92 13.03
C GLU A 67 14.85 10.92 11.86
N PRO A 68 14.29 11.22 10.67
CA PRO A 68 14.34 10.28 9.55
C PRO A 68 15.74 10.18 8.94
N THR A 69 16.08 9.00 8.43
CA THR A 69 17.31 8.79 7.64
C THR A 69 17.04 9.03 6.16
N GLY A 70 17.97 9.70 5.46
CA GLY A 70 17.94 9.86 4.00
C GLY A 70 16.99 10.93 3.46
N VAL A 71 16.23 11.60 4.34
CA VAL A 71 15.41 12.77 4.00
C VAL A 71 15.56 13.83 5.09
N GLN A 72 15.48 15.10 4.70
CA GLN A 72 15.56 16.21 5.64
C GLN A 72 14.19 16.82 5.87
N TRP A 73 13.98 17.36 7.07
CA TRP A 73 12.88 18.27 7.31
C TRP A 73 13.03 19.50 6.44
N HIS A 74 11.94 19.93 5.80
CA HIS A 74 11.93 21.21 5.13
C HIS A 74 12.14 22.34 6.12
N THR A 75 12.79 23.39 5.65
CA THR A 75 12.87 24.67 6.37
C THR A 75 11.49 25.27 6.60
N THR A 76 11.42 26.25 7.52
CA THR A 76 10.20 27.03 7.76
C THR A 76 9.70 27.73 6.48
N ALA A 77 10.62 28.22 5.64
CA ALA A 77 10.28 28.89 4.38
C ALA A 77 9.66 27.93 3.37
N GLU A 78 10.25 26.74 3.20
CA GLU A 78 9.73 25.70 2.31
C GLU A 78 8.36 25.17 2.77
N THR A 79 8.19 24.95 4.08
CA THR A 79 6.88 24.56 4.64
C THR A 79 5.84 25.65 4.41
N ARG A 80 6.21 26.92 4.60
CA ARG A 80 5.32 28.06 4.32
C ARG A 80 4.96 28.16 2.85
N ALA A 81 5.90 27.91 1.93
CA ALA A 81 5.63 27.88 0.49
C ALA A 81 4.61 26.80 0.12
N LEU A 82 4.70 25.61 0.74
CA LEU A 82 3.69 24.55 0.56
C LEU A 82 2.30 24.98 1.08
N LEU A 83 2.25 25.64 2.24
CA LEU A 83 1.00 26.17 2.79
C LEU A 83 0.40 27.26 1.90
N SER A 84 1.21 28.17 1.34
CA SER A 84 0.71 29.23 0.45
C SER A 84 0.15 28.71 -0.89
N MET A 85 0.49 27.47 -1.26
CA MET A 85 -0.10 26.81 -2.42
C MET A 85 -1.47 26.17 -2.14
N MET A 86 -1.89 26.09 -0.88
CA MET A 86 -3.17 25.48 -0.51
C MET A 86 -4.34 26.39 -0.90
N SER A 87 -5.49 25.78 -1.23
CA SER A 87 -6.77 26.50 -1.24
C SER A 87 -7.28 26.71 0.18
N ASP A 88 -8.26 27.59 0.35
CA ASP A 88 -8.92 27.85 1.64
C ASP A 88 -9.45 26.57 2.28
N VAL A 89 -10.02 25.66 1.47
CA VAL A 89 -10.49 24.34 1.92
C VAL A 89 -9.36 23.50 2.52
N ASN A 90 -8.15 23.55 1.95
CA ASN A 90 -7.02 22.79 2.48
C ASN A 90 -6.37 23.48 3.69
N LEU A 91 -6.32 24.82 3.70
CA LEU A 91 -5.89 25.58 4.87
C LEU A 91 -6.82 25.33 6.06
N ALA A 92 -8.14 25.29 5.84
CA ALA A 92 -9.11 24.96 6.87
C ALA A 92 -8.84 23.58 7.51
N LYS A 93 -8.47 22.57 6.71
CA LYS A 93 -8.07 21.25 7.25
C LYS A 93 -6.83 21.34 8.14
N VAL A 94 -5.86 22.18 7.79
CA VAL A 94 -4.66 22.41 8.61
C VAL A 94 -5.06 23.09 9.92
N GLU A 95 -5.95 24.09 9.89
CA GLU A 95 -6.46 24.73 11.09
C GLU A 95 -7.23 23.76 12.00
N THR A 96 -8.08 22.90 11.44
CA THR A 96 -8.70 21.80 12.20
C THR A 96 -7.64 20.89 12.83
N ALA A 97 -6.59 20.53 12.10
CA ALA A 97 -5.51 19.69 12.62
C ALA A 97 -4.73 20.37 13.76
N LYS A 98 -4.51 21.69 13.70
CA LYS A 98 -3.88 22.47 14.78
C LYS A 98 -4.74 22.47 16.04
N ALA A 99 -6.06 22.55 15.87
CA ALA A 99 -7.04 22.58 16.95
C ALA A 99 -7.33 21.20 17.56
N ALA A 100 -6.88 20.10 16.95
CA ALA A 100 -7.18 18.74 17.38
C ALA A 100 -6.57 18.36 18.75
N GLY A 101 -5.60 19.13 19.26
CA GLY A 101 -4.95 18.86 20.55
C GLY A 101 -4.04 17.62 20.57
N VAL A 102 -3.82 16.99 19.41
CA VAL A 102 -2.96 15.81 19.23
C VAL A 102 -2.09 15.98 17.98
N ARG A 103 -0.96 15.27 17.91
CA ARG A 103 -0.10 15.24 16.72
C ARG A 103 -0.85 14.62 15.54
N MET A 104 -1.04 15.40 14.48
CA MET A 104 -1.72 15.00 13.25
C MET A 104 -0.72 14.89 12.10
N VAL A 105 -0.76 13.79 11.36
CA VAL A 105 0.04 13.58 10.14
C VAL A 105 -0.88 13.45 8.95
N GLY A 106 -0.64 14.28 7.93
CA GLY A 106 -1.40 14.26 6.69
C GLY A 106 -0.51 13.96 5.49
N GLY A 107 -1.07 13.23 4.52
CA GLY A 107 -0.47 13.11 3.19
C GLY A 107 -0.67 14.41 2.41
N LEU A 108 0.40 14.92 1.79
CA LEU A 108 0.41 16.16 1.03
C LEU A 108 0.71 15.87 -0.45
N TYR A 109 -0.12 16.42 -1.35
CA TYR A 109 -0.01 16.19 -2.79
C TYR A 109 0.05 17.51 -3.55
N LYS A 110 1.07 17.67 -4.40
CA LYS A 110 1.12 18.79 -5.34
C LYS A 110 0.35 18.41 -6.61
N ARG A 111 -0.76 19.11 -6.88
CA ARG A 111 -1.66 18.87 -8.00
C ARG A 111 -1.75 20.11 -8.88
N THR A 112 -1.63 19.93 -10.18
CA THR A 112 -1.94 21.00 -11.13
C THR A 112 -3.45 21.11 -11.28
N ARG A 113 -3.99 22.30 -11.06
CA ARG A 113 -5.40 22.65 -11.21
C ARG A 113 -5.53 23.77 -12.23
N PHE A 114 -6.69 23.86 -12.88
CA PHE A 114 -7.03 24.99 -13.73
C PHE A 114 -7.85 25.99 -12.94
N GLN A 115 -7.46 27.26 -12.99
CA GLN A 115 -8.20 28.36 -12.40
C GLN A 115 -8.23 29.50 -13.42
N HIS A 116 -9.43 29.90 -13.85
CA HIS A 116 -9.63 30.90 -14.91
C HIS A 116 -8.80 30.61 -16.18
N GLY A 117 -8.76 29.33 -16.61
CA GLY A 117 -8.00 28.89 -17.78
C GLY A 117 -6.47 28.74 -17.57
N ILE A 118 -5.94 29.17 -16.42
CA ILE A 118 -4.50 29.10 -16.11
C ILE A 118 -4.19 27.86 -15.28
N LYS A 119 -3.12 27.15 -15.65
CA LYS A 119 -2.59 26.02 -14.85
C LYS A 119 -1.85 26.55 -13.64
N ILE A 120 -2.31 26.18 -12.44
CA ILE A 120 -1.70 26.56 -11.17
C ILE A 120 -1.43 25.30 -10.35
N GLN A 121 -0.27 25.20 -9.73
CA GLN A 121 0.04 24.10 -8.82
C GLN A 121 -0.55 24.41 -7.43
N ARG A 122 -1.35 23.48 -6.91
CA ARG A 122 -1.94 23.54 -5.57
C ARG A 122 -1.40 22.43 -4.69
N ALA A 123 -1.24 22.72 -3.40
CA ALA A 123 -0.96 21.72 -2.39
C ALA A 123 -2.27 21.26 -1.76
N GLU A 124 -2.52 19.96 -1.76
CA GLU A 124 -3.74 19.36 -1.21
C GLU A 124 -3.36 18.41 -0.08
N VAL A 125 -3.97 18.59 1.10
CA VAL A 125 -3.69 17.78 2.28
C VAL A 125 -4.88 16.87 2.65
N ARG A 126 -4.55 15.67 3.14
CA ARG A 126 -5.51 14.72 3.70
C ARG A 126 -5.06 14.29 5.09
N PHE A 127 -5.91 14.52 6.09
CA PHE A 127 -5.76 14.09 7.48
C PHE A 127 -6.78 13.00 7.84
N ASP A 128 -6.87 11.97 7.00
CA ASP A 128 -7.79 10.83 7.18
C ASP A 128 -7.06 9.56 7.61
N ASP A 129 -5.86 9.73 8.19
CA ASP A 129 -5.05 8.66 8.75
C ASP A 129 -4.63 7.59 7.72
N ILE A 130 -4.64 7.95 6.43
CA ILE A 130 -4.29 7.08 5.31
C ILE A 130 -3.24 7.76 4.42
N ALA A 131 -2.09 7.10 4.29
CA ALA A 131 -1.06 7.51 3.34
C ALA A 131 -1.55 7.41 1.89
N GLY A 132 -0.93 8.19 1.02
CA GLY A 132 -1.08 8.03 -0.42
C GLY A 132 -0.62 6.67 -0.88
N CYS A 133 -1.09 6.25 -2.06
CA CYS A 133 -0.53 5.07 -2.70
C CYS A 133 0.94 5.35 -3.02
N LEU A 134 1.85 4.55 -2.45
CA LEU A 134 3.24 4.49 -2.87
C LEU A 134 3.29 4.06 -4.34
N ARG A 135 4.27 4.59 -5.06
CA ARG A 135 4.46 4.37 -6.51
C ARG A 135 5.95 4.27 -6.78
N THR A 136 6.31 3.59 -7.86
CA THR A 136 7.68 3.65 -8.37
C THR A 136 8.04 5.10 -8.73
N PRO A 137 9.22 5.57 -8.34
CA PRO A 137 9.58 6.96 -8.54
C PRO A 137 9.90 7.23 -10.01
N ALA A 138 9.08 8.05 -10.68
CA ALA A 138 9.30 8.51 -12.06
C ALA A 138 9.48 10.04 -12.17
N GLY A 139 9.46 10.75 -11.03
CA GLY A 139 9.61 12.21 -10.96
C GLY A 139 9.20 12.79 -9.61
N GLY A 140 9.33 14.11 -9.41
CA GLY A 140 9.09 14.74 -8.09
C GLY A 140 7.68 14.54 -7.51
N SER A 141 6.65 14.42 -8.36
CA SER A 141 5.25 14.21 -7.96
C SER A 141 4.94 12.78 -7.53
N SER A 142 5.79 11.81 -7.88
CA SER A 142 5.65 10.40 -7.49
C SER A 142 6.10 10.14 -6.05
N ARG A 143 6.86 11.08 -5.47
CA ARG A 143 7.30 11.03 -4.08
C ARG A 143 6.25 11.65 -3.17
N GLN A 144 5.93 10.97 -2.09
CA GLN A 144 4.94 11.43 -1.14
C GLN A 144 5.54 12.45 -0.17
N LEU A 145 4.86 13.59 -0.04
CA LEU A 145 5.12 14.56 1.01
C LEU A 145 4.19 14.29 2.19
N ILE A 146 4.67 14.60 3.38
CA ILE A 146 3.87 14.61 4.61
C ILE A 146 3.86 16.01 5.21
N LEU A 147 2.76 16.32 5.87
CA LEU A 147 2.60 17.50 6.71
C LEU A 147 2.34 17.01 8.14
N VAL A 148 3.20 17.40 9.07
CA VAL A 148 3.08 17.09 10.50
C VAL A 148 2.65 18.36 11.22
N VAL A 149 1.51 18.26 11.90
CA VAL A 149 0.90 19.35 12.67
C VAL A 149 0.87 18.93 14.13
N ASP A 150 1.56 19.69 14.97
CA ASP A 150 1.62 19.51 16.41
C ASP A 150 1.30 20.85 17.09
N GLY A 151 0.01 21.05 17.39
CA GLY A 151 -0.53 22.33 17.80
C GLY A 151 -0.19 23.43 16.79
N LYS A 152 0.57 24.45 17.20
CA LYS A 152 1.00 25.55 16.32
C LYS A 152 2.23 25.22 15.48
N LYS A 153 2.94 24.12 15.76
CA LYS A 153 4.14 23.72 15.02
C LYS A 153 3.74 22.91 13.80
N ILE A 154 4.09 23.42 12.62
CA ILE A 154 3.82 22.75 11.34
C ILE A 154 5.17 22.47 10.67
N LYS A 155 5.43 21.22 10.34
CA LYS A 155 6.62 20.78 9.61
C LYS A 155 6.20 19.96 8.40
N SER A 156 7.02 19.99 7.35
CA SER A 156 6.81 19.19 6.16
C SER A 156 8.11 18.53 5.72
N ARG A 157 8.00 17.41 5.00
CA ARG A 157 9.12 16.73 4.32
C ARG A 157 8.62 15.64 3.40
N LEU A 158 9.54 15.02 2.66
CA LEU A 158 9.31 13.72 2.04
C LEU A 158 9.19 12.63 3.11
N ILE A 159 8.37 11.62 2.82
CA ILE A 159 8.34 10.38 3.60
C ILE A 159 9.68 9.65 3.45
N SER A 160 10.22 9.08 4.53
CA SER A 160 11.47 8.32 4.53
C SER A 160 11.27 6.92 3.94
N THR A 161 12.34 6.27 3.52
CA THR A 161 12.29 4.89 3.00
C THR A 161 11.89 3.87 4.07
N ARG A 162 12.26 4.11 5.33
CA ARG A 162 11.83 3.27 6.46
C ARG A 162 10.33 3.41 6.69
N GLU A 163 9.81 4.62 6.62
CA GLU A 163 8.37 4.89 6.75
C GLU A 163 7.56 4.27 5.62
N THR A 164 8.05 4.30 4.38
CA THR A 164 7.40 3.58 3.28
C THR A 164 7.41 2.07 3.49
N ALA A 165 8.50 1.52 4.03
CA ALA A 165 8.57 0.10 4.37
C ALA A 165 7.55 -0.27 5.47
N ARG A 166 7.43 0.55 6.52
CA ARG A 166 6.42 0.38 7.58
C ARG A 166 5.00 0.45 7.04
N LEU A 167 4.71 1.39 6.11
CA LEU A 167 3.42 1.46 5.42
C LEU A 167 3.09 0.18 4.65
N MET A 168 4.09 -0.49 4.10
CA MET A 168 3.95 -1.78 3.43
C MET A 168 3.89 -2.97 4.42
N GLY A 169 4.00 -2.71 5.73
CA GLY A 169 4.00 -3.73 6.78
C GLY A 169 5.31 -4.51 6.90
N LEU A 170 6.42 -3.95 6.41
CA LEU A 170 7.75 -4.52 6.60
C LEU A 170 8.28 -4.19 8.00
N SER A 171 9.00 -5.14 8.58
CA SER A 171 9.70 -4.96 9.86
C SER A 171 10.80 -3.90 9.75
N ASP A 172 11.12 -3.22 10.86
CA ASP A 172 12.27 -2.32 10.96
C ASP A 172 13.61 -3.01 10.69
N ASN A 173 13.69 -4.33 10.90
CA ASN A 173 14.86 -5.14 10.56
C ASN A 173 14.93 -5.54 9.08
N TYR A 174 13.93 -5.20 8.26
CA TYR A 174 13.96 -5.48 6.82
C TYR A 174 15.08 -4.65 6.16
N TYR A 175 15.96 -5.32 5.44
CA TYR A 175 17.07 -4.69 4.72
C TYR A 175 16.53 -3.91 3.52
N LEU A 176 16.67 -2.59 3.56
CA LEU A 176 16.31 -1.71 2.46
C LEU A 176 17.57 -1.37 1.65
N PRO A 177 17.45 -1.16 0.33
CA PRO A 177 18.51 -0.54 -0.46
C PRO A 177 18.99 0.76 0.20
N SER A 178 20.29 1.03 0.12
CA SER A 178 20.89 2.24 0.70
C SER A 178 20.44 3.51 -0.05
N THR A 179 20.20 3.40 -1.36
CA THR A 179 19.75 4.52 -2.18
C THR A 179 18.27 4.80 -1.96
N TYR A 180 17.93 6.05 -1.66
CA TYR A 180 16.53 6.48 -1.46
C TYR A 180 15.60 6.03 -2.59
N ASN A 181 15.99 6.26 -3.84
CA ASN A 181 15.15 5.93 -5.00
C ASN A 181 14.93 4.42 -5.17
N GLU A 182 15.93 3.59 -4.89
CA GLU A 182 15.82 2.13 -5.02
C GLU A 182 14.90 1.55 -3.93
N ALA A 183 15.05 2.01 -2.69
CA ALA A 183 14.18 1.60 -1.60
C ALA A 183 12.73 2.10 -1.78
N TYR A 184 12.56 3.33 -2.29
CA TYR A 184 11.25 3.86 -2.64
C TYR A 184 10.62 3.11 -3.82
N HIS A 185 11.42 2.70 -4.82
CA HIS A 185 10.95 1.84 -5.90
C HIS A 185 10.48 0.48 -5.39
N LEU A 186 11.29 -0.18 -4.54
CA LEU A 186 10.93 -1.47 -3.93
C LEU A 186 9.59 -1.39 -3.19
N THR A 187 9.43 -0.37 -2.35
CA THR A 187 8.20 -0.20 -1.55
C THR A 187 7.02 0.30 -2.38
N GLY A 188 7.28 1.01 -3.48
CA GLY A 188 6.26 1.50 -4.41
C GLY A 188 5.74 0.46 -5.41
N ASP A 189 6.57 -0.50 -5.79
CA ASP A 189 6.22 -1.62 -6.70
C ASP A 189 5.64 -2.83 -5.95
N GLY A 190 5.97 -2.95 -4.66
CA GLY A 190 5.55 -4.09 -3.84
C GLY A 190 4.06 -4.12 -3.50
N VAL A 191 3.67 -5.23 -2.85
CA VAL A 191 2.34 -5.44 -2.27
C VAL A 191 2.43 -5.39 -0.75
N ALA A 192 1.43 -4.81 -0.09
CA ALA A 192 1.41 -4.68 1.37
C ALA A 192 1.39 -6.06 2.03
N VAL A 193 2.36 -6.32 2.91
CA VAL A 193 2.57 -7.60 3.59
C VAL A 193 1.33 -8.09 4.33
N PRO A 194 0.59 -7.25 5.09
CA PRO A 194 -0.60 -7.73 5.80
C PRO A 194 -1.69 -8.26 4.88
N VAL A 195 -1.83 -7.67 3.68
CA VAL A 195 -2.82 -8.11 2.68
C VAL A 195 -2.42 -9.47 2.12
N VAL A 196 -1.16 -9.63 1.69
CA VAL A 196 -0.66 -10.90 1.17
C VAL A 196 -0.76 -11.97 2.25
N ARG A 197 -0.35 -11.68 3.49
CA ARG A 197 -0.44 -12.62 4.61
C ARG A 197 -1.87 -13.09 4.85
N HIS A 198 -2.85 -12.18 4.79
CA HIS A 198 -4.26 -12.51 4.97
C HIS A 198 -4.80 -13.40 3.84
N ILE A 199 -4.47 -13.09 2.59
CA ILE A 199 -4.81 -13.94 1.44
C ILE A 199 -4.13 -15.31 1.55
N THR A 200 -2.84 -15.33 1.91
CA THR A 200 -2.07 -16.56 2.06
C THR A 200 -2.69 -17.47 3.11
N LYS A 201 -3.00 -16.95 4.30
CA LYS A 201 -3.58 -17.72 5.39
C LYS A 201 -4.94 -18.33 5.05
N ASN A 202 -5.79 -17.58 4.35
CA ASN A 202 -7.20 -17.98 4.19
C ASN A 202 -7.49 -18.67 2.86
N ILE A 203 -6.64 -18.52 1.85
CA ILE A 203 -6.86 -19.07 0.50
C ILE A 203 -5.68 -19.96 0.08
N ILE A 204 -4.46 -19.42 0.08
CA ILE A 204 -3.30 -20.12 -0.53
C ILE A 204 -2.85 -21.32 0.31
N GLU A 205 -2.67 -21.16 1.62
CA GLU A 205 -2.25 -22.24 2.52
C GLU A 205 -3.27 -23.40 2.53
N PRO A 206 -4.60 -23.16 2.67
CA PRO A 206 -5.59 -24.23 2.54
C PRO A 206 -5.53 -25.01 1.21
N VAL A 207 -5.35 -24.30 0.08
CA VAL A 207 -5.24 -24.94 -1.23
C VAL A 207 -3.96 -25.78 -1.34
N VAL A 208 -2.83 -25.27 -0.83
CA VAL A 208 -1.55 -25.99 -0.81
C VAL A 208 -1.63 -27.23 0.09
N ASP A 209 -2.26 -27.13 1.26
CA ASP A 209 -2.40 -28.24 2.19
C ASP A 209 -3.35 -29.32 1.64
N PHE A 210 -4.45 -28.91 0.99
CA PHE A 210 -5.32 -29.84 0.25
C PHE A 210 -4.55 -30.58 -0.85
N SER A 211 -3.75 -29.86 -1.64
CA SER A 211 -2.94 -30.46 -2.70
C SER A 211 -1.95 -31.51 -2.17
N ARG A 212 -1.28 -31.21 -1.04
CA ARG A 212 -0.35 -32.12 -0.37
C ARG A 212 -1.04 -33.35 0.18
N ALA A 213 -2.18 -33.18 0.87
CA ALA A 213 -2.92 -34.29 1.45
C ALA A 213 -3.41 -35.30 0.40
N ASN A 214 -3.70 -34.81 -0.81
CA ASN A 214 -4.21 -35.62 -1.92
C ASN A 214 -3.11 -36.03 -2.94
N ASN A 215 -1.83 -35.76 -2.64
CA ASN A 215 -0.69 -36.05 -3.54
C ASN A 215 -0.87 -35.55 -4.98
N LEU A 216 -1.58 -34.43 -5.17
CA LEU A 216 -1.95 -33.91 -6.50
C LEU A 216 -0.77 -33.24 -7.23
N VAL A 217 0.33 -32.99 -6.54
CA VAL A 217 1.55 -32.39 -7.09
C VAL A 217 2.76 -33.17 -6.59
N GLU A 218 3.47 -33.83 -7.51
CA GLU A 218 4.85 -34.24 -7.27
C GLU A 218 5.72 -32.98 -7.24
N PHE A 219 6.08 -32.52 -6.04
CA PHE A 219 7.14 -31.54 -5.92
C PHE A 219 8.44 -32.19 -6.41
N PRO A 220 9.17 -31.60 -7.38
CA PRO A 220 10.47 -32.12 -7.74
C PRO A 220 11.31 -32.16 -6.46
N LYS A 221 11.80 -33.35 -6.09
CA LYS A 221 12.70 -33.59 -4.96
C LYS A 221 14.05 -32.90 -5.22
N LYS A 222 14.09 -31.57 -5.31
CA LYS A 222 15.35 -30.85 -5.27
C LYS A 222 15.90 -30.98 -3.86
N SER A 223 16.95 -31.79 -3.73
CA SER A 223 17.64 -31.97 -2.46
C SER A 223 18.06 -30.59 -1.92
N ARG A 224 17.95 -30.39 -0.60
CA ARG A 224 18.40 -29.17 0.10
C ARG A 224 19.83 -28.72 -0.27
N LYS A 225 20.66 -29.61 -0.85
CA LYS A 225 22.02 -29.31 -1.32
C LYS A 225 22.04 -28.33 -2.51
N GLU A 226 21.07 -28.38 -3.43
CA GLU A 226 21.10 -27.51 -4.63
C GLU A 226 20.78 -26.05 -4.32
N LEU A 227 19.91 -25.78 -3.33
CA LEU A 227 19.61 -24.41 -2.90
C LEU A 227 20.80 -23.75 -2.17
N SER A 228 21.55 -24.53 -1.38
CA SER A 228 22.73 -24.06 -0.64
C SER A 228 23.87 -23.62 -1.56
N GLN A 229 24.10 -24.30 -2.69
CA GLN A 229 25.16 -23.94 -3.64
C GLN A 229 24.86 -22.64 -4.38
N LYS A 230 23.58 -22.40 -4.75
CA LYS A 230 23.18 -21.17 -5.46
C LYS A 230 23.22 -19.90 -4.61
N ILE A 231 23.08 -20.03 -3.29
CA ILE A 231 23.21 -18.91 -2.34
C ILE A 231 24.68 -18.58 -2.08
N ARG A 232 25.58 -19.58 -2.09
CA ARG A 232 27.03 -19.37 -1.93
C ARG A 232 27.72 -18.80 -3.17
N SER A 233 27.18 -19.01 -4.38
CA SER A 233 27.73 -18.45 -5.62
C SER A 233 27.23 -17.03 -5.95
N ARG A 234 26.46 -16.41 -5.04
CA ARG A 234 25.92 -15.03 -5.19
C ARG A 234 26.40 -14.09 -4.07
N LYS A 235 27.39 -14.49 -3.28
CA LYS A 235 28.22 -13.59 -2.48
C LYS A 235 29.48 -13.28 -3.27
#